data_AF-A0A7V9ZBE3-F1
#
_entry.id   AF-A0A7V9ZBE3-F1
#
_cell.length_a   1.000
_cell.length_b   1.000
_cell.length_c   1.000
_cell.angle_alpha   90.00
_cell.angle_beta   90.00
_cell.angle_gamma   90.00
#
_symmetry.space_group_name_H-M   'P 1'
#
loop_
_entity.id
_entity.type
_entity.pdbx_description
1 polymer ?
#
loop_
_entity_poly.entity_id
_entity_poly.type
_entity_poly.pdbx_seq_one_letter_code
_entity_poly.pdbx_strand_id
1 'polypeptide(L)'
;MIAAKSYAVEDDSIVTWSKFKILESWRQVAACSACIRDGLAPPTDMLPLNPDEILVLRGGGSLAVNGVLLKSIMYDFPQFSFDHNYVLFFQRDPSQPQVGSLWLGGNGVLPIVSGNQLATVDILDTTGTTLQHNPFTDELQSRYGNSLDQMRASFTGSPPPPTPTPTPCNPGLTAIRSCQQRGGGWDYESCQCSYY
;
A
#
# COMPACT_ATOMS: atom_id res chain seq x y z
N MET A 1 8.60 -8.12 -5.48
CA MET A 1 8.73 -7.18 -6.61
C MET A 1 7.35 -6.63 -6.90
N ILE A 2 7.21 -5.31 -6.89
CA ILE A 2 5.98 -4.64 -7.30
C ILE A 2 6.12 -4.31 -8.79
N ALA A 3 5.04 -4.35 -9.57
CA ALA A 3 5.01 -3.76 -10.91
C ALA A 3 3.78 -2.88 -11.00
N ALA A 4 3.94 -1.61 -11.36
CA ALA A 4 2.83 -0.67 -11.41
C ALA A 4 2.70 -0.06 -12.80
N LYS A 5 1.47 0.04 -13.30
CA LYS A 5 1.18 0.70 -14.57
C LYS A 5 -0.14 1.47 -14.48
N SER A 6 -0.15 2.67 -15.04
CA SER A 6 -1.31 3.55 -15.05
C SER A 6 -2.01 3.52 -16.40
N TYR A 7 -3.33 3.68 -16.38
CA TYR A 7 -4.21 3.62 -17.54
C TYR A 7 -5.24 4.75 -17.43
N ALA A 8 -5.57 5.32 -18.59
CA ALA A 8 -6.76 6.16 -18.70
C ALA A 8 -7.98 5.24 -18.70
N VAL A 9 -9.01 5.63 -17.96
CA VAL A 9 -10.31 4.96 -17.93
C VAL A 9 -11.39 5.95 -18.31
N GLU A 10 -12.60 5.45 -18.55
CA GLU A 10 -13.77 6.30 -18.80
C GLU A 10 -13.93 7.35 -17.67
N ASP A 11 -14.50 8.51 -17.99
CA ASP A 11 -14.61 9.69 -17.10
C ASP A 11 -13.31 10.46 -16.82
N ASP A 12 -12.40 10.56 -17.81
CA ASP A 12 -11.15 11.35 -17.73
C ASP A 12 -10.27 11.06 -16.50
N SER A 13 -10.39 9.83 -15.99
CA SER A 13 -9.72 9.39 -14.77
C SER A 13 -8.48 8.59 -15.10
N ILE A 14 -7.46 8.66 -14.23
CA ILE A 14 -6.29 7.79 -14.28
C ILE A 14 -6.43 6.79 -13.15
N VAL A 15 -6.24 5.50 -13.47
CA VAL A 15 -6.09 4.44 -12.47
C VAL A 15 -4.72 3.82 -12.58
N THR A 16 -4.23 3.23 -11.49
CA THR A 16 -2.98 2.48 -11.46
C THR A 16 -3.25 1.08 -10.96
N TRP A 17 -2.82 0.10 -11.73
CA TRP A 17 -2.77 -1.30 -11.32
C TRP A 17 -1.39 -1.60 -10.77
N SER A 18 -1.35 -2.18 -9.57
CA SER A 18 -0.11 -2.57 -8.91
C SER A 18 -0.13 -4.08 -8.66
N LYS A 19 0.85 -4.78 -9.22
CA LYS A 19 1.07 -6.21 -9.01
C LYS A 19 1.92 -6.39 -7.76
N PHE A 20 1.48 -7.24 -6.84
CA PHE A 20 2.21 -7.60 -5.64
C PHE A 20 2.48 -9.09 -5.61
N LYS A 21 3.65 -9.47 -5.08
CA LYS A 21 3.89 -10.83 -4.63
C LYS A 21 3.40 -10.99 -3.19
N ILE A 22 2.62 -12.03 -2.94
CA ILE A 22 2.12 -12.44 -1.64
C ILE A 22 3.25 -13.18 -0.93
N LEU A 23 3.72 -12.64 0.20
CA LEU A 23 4.67 -13.34 1.07
C LEU A 23 3.94 -14.21 2.09
N GLU A 24 2.78 -13.73 2.57
CA GLU A 24 2.00 -14.37 3.61
C GLU A 24 0.53 -13.91 3.52
N SER A 25 -0.40 -14.73 4.00
CA SER A 25 -1.83 -14.38 4.14
C SER A 25 -2.37 -14.95 5.45
N TRP A 26 -3.00 -14.11 6.29
CA TRP A 26 -3.38 -14.50 7.65
C TRP A 26 -4.85 -14.84 7.83
N ARG A 27 -5.76 -14.07 7.24
CA ARG A 27 -7.19 -14.28 7.40
C ARG A 27 -7.95 -13.89 6.14
N GLN A 28 -8.82 -14.77 5.69
CA GLN A 28 -9.76 -14.48 4.62
C GLN A 28 -11.12 -14.13 5.25
N VAL A 29 -11.54 -12.88 5.09
CA VAL A 29 -12.91 -12.45 5.36
C VAL A 29 -13.75 -12.62 4.08
N ALA A 30 -15.08 -12.63 4.24
CA ALA A 30 -16.01 -12.88 3.15
C ALA A 30 -15.72 -12.00 1.93
N ALA A 31 -15.81 -12.60 0.74
CA ALA A 31 -15.61 -11.90 -0.51
C ALA A 31 -16.66 -10.79 -0.67
N CYS A 32 -16.24 -9.72 -1.34
CA CYS A 32 -17.11 -8.64 -1.74
C CYS A 32 -18.05 -9.09 -2.84
N SER A 33 -19.32 -8.67 -2.85
CA SER A 33 -20.20 -8.95 -4.00
C SER A 33 -19.88 -8.10 -5.23
N ALA A 34 -19.23 -6.94 -5.09
CA ALA A 34 -18.88 -6.03 -6.19
C ALA A 34 -17.72 -5.07 -5.84
N CYS A 35 -16.49 -5.58 -5.70
CA CYS A 35 -15.36 -4.77 -5.21
C CYS A 35 -14.56 -4.04 -6.27
N ILE A 36 -14.70 -4.49 -7.50
CA ILE A 36 -14.24 -3.78 -8.67
C ILE A 36 -15.52 -3.21 -9.29
N ARG A 37 -15.54 -1.90 -9.58
CA ARG A 37 -16.66 -1.30 -10.29
C ARG A 37 -16.89 -2.07 -11.58
N ASP A 38 -18.15 -2.30 -11.92
CA ASP A 38 -18.55 -2.88 -13.19
C ASP A 38 -17.83 -2.14 -14.34
N GLY A 39 -17.16 -2.89 -15.23
CA GLY A 39 -16.43 -2.35 -16.38
C GLY A 39 -14.92 -2.14 -16.20
N LEU A 40 -14.38 -2.18 -14.98
CA LEU A 40 -12.93 -2.06 -14.74
C LEU A 40 -12.26 -3.44 -14.78
N ALA A 41 -11.90 -3.91 -15.97
CA ALA A 41 -11.14 -5.15 -16.13
C ALA A 41 -9.64 -4.95 -15.83
N PRO A 42 -8.95 -5.96 -15.26
CA PRO A 42 -7.49 -5.93 -15.17
C PRO A 42 -6.85 -5.87 -16.57
N PRO A 43 -5.77 -5.09 -16.76
CA PRO A 43 -5.09 -4.96 -18.04
C PRO A 43 -4.48 -6.29 -18.49
N THR A 44 -4.67 -6.64 -19.77
CA THR A 44 -4.22 -7.93 -20.32
C THR A 44 -2.71 -8.11 -20.30
N ASP A 45 -1.95 -7.01 -20.38
CA ASP A 45 -0.48 -6.99 -20.30
C ASP A 45 0.07 -7.16 -18.87
N MET A 46 -0.79 -7.11 -17.86
CA MET A 46 -0.44 -7.44 -16.47
C MET A 46 -0.81 -8.88 -16.09
N LEU A 47 -1.42 -9.63 -17.02
CA LEU A 47 -1.85 -11.02 -16.87
C LEU A 47 -0.98 -11.98 -17.71
N PRO A 48 -0.95 -13.29 -17.39
CA PRO A 48 -1.55 -13.91 -16.20
C PRO A 48 -0.79 -13.55 -14.91
N LEU A 49 -1.41 -13.85 -13.77
CA LEU A 49 -0.79 -13.72 -12.45
C LEU A 49 -0.25 -15.08 -12.01
N ASN A 50 0.93 -15.08 -11.39
CA ASN A 50 1.42 -16.27 -10.69
C ASN A 50 0.52 -16.56 -9.47
N PRO A 51 0.46 -17.80 -8.95
CA PRO A 51 -0.41 -18.14 -7.81
C PRO A 51 -0.14 -17.33 -6.53
N ASP A 52 1.09 -16.83 -6.39
CA ASP A 52 1.55 -15.97 -5.31
C ASP A 52 1.51 -14.47 -5.69
N GLU A 53 0.75 -14.08 -6.71
CA GLU A 53 0.58 -12.69 -7.11
C GLU A 53 -0.86 -12.21 -6.98
N ILE A 54 -1.02 -10.92 -6.69
CA ILE A 54 -2.28 -10.19 -6.75
C ILE A 54 -2.14 -8.90 -7.56
N LEU A 55 -3.26 -8.44 -8.14
CA LEU A 55 -3.40 -7.10 -8.71
C LEU A 55 -4.31 -6.26 -7.82
N VAL A 56 -3.78 -5.10 -7.44
CA VAL A 56 -4.50 -4.08 -6.67
C VAL A 56 -4.76 -2.88 -7.56
N LEU A 57 -6.03 -2.52 -7.68
CA LEU A 57 -6.45 -1.29 -8.33
C LEU A 57 -6.40 -0.12 -7.34
N ARG A 58 -5.90 1.02 -7.79
CA ARG A 58 -6.08 2.32 -7.13
C ARG A 58 -6.38 3.42 -8.13
N GLY A 59 -7.01 4.50 -7.67
CA GLY A 59 -7.10 5.74 -8.44
C GLY A 59 -5.77 6.51 -8.46
N GLY A 60 -5.67 7.45 -9.40
CA GLY A 60 -4.47 8.23 -9.62
C GLY A 60 -3.39 7.47 -10.38
N GLY A 61 -2.28 8.16 -10.64
CA GLY A 61 -1.16 7.60 -11.38
C GLY A 61 -0.44 8.62 -12.25
N SER A 62 0.40 8.11 -13.15
CA SER A 62 1.11 8.91 -14.15
C SER A 62 1.07 8.20 -15.48
N LEU A 63 0.57 8.89 -16.51
CA LEU A 63 0.40 8.36 -17.86
C LEU A 63 0.96 9.36 -18.88
N ALA A 64 1.77 8.89 -19.82
CA ALA A 64 2.22 9.68 -20.95
C ALA A 64 1.28 9.48 -22.14
N VAL A 65 0.68 10.56 -22.65
CA VAL A 65 -0.19 10.56 -23.83
C VAL A 65 0.35 11.59 -24.82
N ASN A 66 0.68 11.16 -26.05
CA ASN A 66 1.24 12.03 -27.09
C ASN A 66 2.46 12.87 -26.63
N GLY A 67 3.33 12.28 -25.80
CA GLY A 67 4.51 12.95 -25.25
C GLY A 67 4.21 13.91 -24.08
N VAL A 68 2.95 14.08 -23.68
CA VAL A 68 2.56 14.86 -22.50
C VAL A 68 2.39 13.92 -21.31
N LEU A 69 3.11 14.21 -20.20
CA LEU A 69 2.97 13.46 -18.96
C LEU A 69 1.80 14.02 -18.13
N LEU A 70 0.73 13.24 -18.01
CA LEU A 70 -0.40 13.50 -17.13
C LEU A 70 -0.17 12.84 -15.77
N LYS A 71 -0.44 13.57 -14.69
CA LYS A 71 -0.37 13.06 -13.32
C LYS A 71 -1.68 13.31 -12.61
N SER A 72 -2.26 12.26 -12.03
CA SER A 72 -3.38 12.35 -11.11
C SER A 72 -2.89 11.90 -9.73
N ILE A 73 -2.92 12.81 -8.76
CA ILE A 73 -2.38 12.59 -7.43
C ILE A 73 -3.56 12.34 -6.48
N MET A 74 -3.59 11.14 -5.89
CA MET A 74 -4.42 10.84 -4.72
C MET A 74 -3.58 11.03 -3.46
N TYR A 75 -3.91 12.04 -2.66
CA TYR A 75 -3.16 12.43 -1.46
C TYR A 75 -3.44 11.56 -0.24
N ASP A 76 -4.56 10.85 -0.26
CA ASP A 76 -5.03 9.91 0.76
C ASP A 76 -4.54 8.48 0.52
N PHE A 77 -3.69 8.26 -0.49
CA PHE A 77 -3.21 6.93 -0.86
C PHE A 77 -1.67 6.90 -0.92
N PRO A 78 -1.00 6.04 -0.13
CA PRO A 78 0.45 5.97 -0.14
C PRO A 78 0.98 5.46 -1.47
N GLN A 79 2.05 6.07 -1.96
CA GLN A 79 2.75 5.58 -3.13
C GLN A 79 3.52 4.30 -2.77
N PHE A 80 3.32 3.24 -3.54
CA PHE A 80 4.08 2.00 -3.36
C PHE A 80 5.50 2.17 -3.88
N SER A 81 6.47 1.68 -3.10
CA SER A 81 7.87 1.60 -3.46
C SER A 81 8.25 0.15 -3.71
N PHE A 82 9.06 -0.08 -4.74
CA PHE A 82 9.36 -1.42 -5.26
C PHE A 82 10.23 -2.28 -4.31
N ASP A 83 10.91 -1.63 -3.39
CA ASP A 83 11.86 -2.14 -2.39
C ASP A 83 11.23 -2.35 -1.01
N HIS A 84 9.92 -2.15 -0.87
CA HIS A 84 9.23 -2.25 0.42
C HIS A 84 8.17 -3.35 0.47
N ASN A 85 8.00 -3.92 1.66
CA ASN A 85 6.91 -4.84 1.97
C ASN A 85 5.79 -4.09 2.68
N TYR A 86 4.56 -4.56 2.46
CA TYR A 86 3.35 -3.93 2.98
C TYR A 86 2.41 -4.98 3.56
N VAL A 87 1.72 -4.63 4.64
CA VAL A 87 0.48 -5.31 5.02
C VAL A 87 -0.66 -4.62 4.29
N LEU A 88 -1.43 -5.41 3.54
CA LEU A 88 -2.56 -4.93 2.75
C LEU A 88 -3.86 -5.57 3.23
N PHE A 89 -4.86 -4.73 3.49
CA PHE A 89 -6.24 -5.20 3.68
C PHE A 89 -6.91 -5.38 2.32
N PHE A 90 -6.62 -6.51 1.68
CA PHE A 90 -7.04 -6.81 0.32
C PHE A 90 -8.40 -7.51 0.27
N GLN A 91 -9.31 -6.99 -0.56
CA GLN A 91 -10.61 -7.57 -0.81
C GLN A 91 -10.65 -8.14 -2.24
N ARG A 92 -10.96 -9.43 -2.34
CA ARG A 92 -10.92 -10.18 -3.59
C ARG A 92 -12.21 -10.00 -4.40
N ASP A 93 -12.06 -9.93 -5.72
CA ASP A 93 -13.16 -10.10 -6.66
C ASP A 93 -13.58 -11.59 -6.70
N PRO A 94 -14.87 -11.92 -6.54
CA PRO A 94 -15.33 -13.32 -6.60
C PRO A 94 -15.08 -14.01 -7.93
N SER A 95 -15.14 -13.26 -9.03
CA SER A 95 -14.92 -13.77 -10.39
C SER A 95 -13.43 -13.93 -10.71
N GLN A 96 -12.57 -13.15 -10.06
CA GLN A 96 -11.12 -13.18 -10.25
C GLN A 96 -10.41 -13.00 -8.89
N PRO A 97 -10.16 -14.08 -8.13
CA PRO A 97 -9.74 -13.98 -6.72
C PRO A 97 -8.35 -13.36 -6.49
N GLN A 98 -7.54 -13.23 -7.54
CA GLN A 98 -6.23 -12.58 -7.50
C GLN A 98 -6.29 -11.08 -7.85
N VAL A 99 -7.47 -10.59 -8.21
CA VAL A 99 -7.71 -9.19 -8.57
C VAL A 99 -8.66 -8.61 -7.54
N GLY A 100 -8.43 -7.37 -7.14
CA GLY A 100 -9.24 -6.75 -6.11
C GLY A 100 -8.86 -5.34 -5.78
N SER A 101 -9.45 -4.85 -4.70
CA SER A 101 -9.27 -3.51 -4.18
C SER A 101 -8.84 -3.56 -2.72
N LEU A 102 -8.36 -2.42 -2.22
CA LEU A 102 -8.05 -2.29 -0.80
C LEU A 102 -9.31 -1.89 -0.04
N TRP A 103 -9.71 -2.74 0.91
CA TRP A 103 -10.97 -2.58 1.65
C TRP A 103 -11.05 -1.26 2.40
N LEU A 104 -9.92 -0.82 2.97
CA LEU A 104 -9.79 0.43 3.72
C LEU A 104 -9.17 1.55 2.87
N GLY A 105 -9.13 1.40 1.54
CA GLY A 105 -8.43 2.33 0.66
C GLY A 105 -6.96 2.50 1.04
N GLY A 106 -6.44 3.73 0.96
CA GLY A 106 -5.08 4.05 1.36
C GLY A 106 -4.80 3.83 2.86
N ASN A 107 -5.84 3.92 3.71
CA ASN A 107 -5.71 3.72 5.16
C ASN A 107 -5.37 2.27 5.54
N GLY A 108 -5.64 1.32 4.65
CA GLY A 108 -5.33 -0.11 4.81
C GLY A 108 -3.99 -0.53 4.22
N VAL A 109 -3.15 0.41 3.80
CA VAL A 109 -1.79 0.12 3.36
C VAL A 109 -0.85 0.45 4.50
N LEU A 110 -0.22 -0.58 5.08
CA LEU A 110 0.72 -0.40 6.19
C LEU A 110 2.12 -0.80 5.73
N PRO A 111 3.03 0.16 5.47
CA PRO A 111 4.41 -0.14 5.17
C PRO A 111 5.09 -0.85 6.35
N ILE A 112 5.93 -1.84 6.05
CA ILE A 112 6.80 -2.49 7.04
C ILE A 112 8.13 -1.73 7.06
N VAL A 113 8.40 -1.02 8.16
CA VAL A 113 9.54 -0.08 8.34
C VAL A 113 10.80 -0.81 8.77
N SER A 114 10.65 -1.69 9.75
CA SER A 114 11.67 -2.63 10.19
C SER A 114 10.99 -3.98 10.34
N GLY A 115 11.74 -5.09 10.36
CA GLY A 115 11.20 -6.45 10.20
C GLY A 115 9.95 -6.82 11.03
N ASN A 116 9.65 -6.10 12.11
CA ASN A 116 8.44 -6.26 12.92
C ASN A 116 7.59 -4.98 13.10
N GLN A 117 7.96 -3.84 12.51
CA GLN A 117 7.28 -2.57 12.78
C GLN A 117 6.46 -2.08 11.58
N LEU A 118 5.22 -1.71 11.85
CA LEU A 118 4.30 -1.09 10.90
C LEU A 118 4.39 0.44 10.99
N ALA A 119 4.46 1.11 9.83
CA ALA A 119 4.32 2.56 9.75
C ALA A 119 2.86 2.99 9.86
N THR A 120 2.67 4.17 10.44
CA THR A 120 1.41 4.90 10.44
C THR A 120 1.28 5.70 9.13
N VAL A 121 0.07 5.75 8.56
CA VAL A 121 -0.20 6.52 7.33
C VAL A 121 -1.33 7.50 7.61
N ASP A 122 -0.98 8.78 7.77
CA ASP A 122 -1.94 9.88 7.89
C ASP A 122 -2.52 10.27 6.53
N ILE A 123 -3.73 10.85 6.52
CA ILE A 123 -4.36 11.43 5.32
C ILE A 123 -3.88 12.88 5.19
N LEU A 124 -3.48 13.24 3.97
CA LEU A 124 -2.76 14.47 3.69
C LEU A 124 -3.55 15.34 2.72
N ASP A 125 -3.34 16.65 2.79
CA ASP A 125 -3.82 17.59 1.79
C ASP A 125 -2.87 17.72 0.60
N THR A 126 -3.24 18.59 -0.34
CA THR A 126 -2.46 18.88 -1.56
C THR A 126 -1.08 19.49 -1.29
N THR A 127 -0.87 20.05 -0.09
CA THR A 127 0.39 20.65 0.35
C THR A 127 1.27 19.67 1.11
N GLY A 128 0.76 18.47 1.40
CA GLY A 128 1.41 17.50 2.25
C GLY A 128 1.24 17.76 3.74
N THR A 129 0.33 18.65 4.13
CA THR A 129 -0.05 18.83 5.54
C THR A 129 -1.00 17.70 5.94
N THR A 130 -0.88 17.19 7.17
CA THR A 130 -1.86 16.22 7.69
C THR A 130 -3.23 16.87 7.74
N LEU A 131 -4.12 16.43 6.84
CA LEU A 131 -5.49 16.90 6.74
C LEU A 131 -6.35 16.18 7.77
N GLN A 132 -6.12 14.86 7.92
CA GLN A 132 -6.90 14.03 8.80
C GLN A 132 -6.04 12.88 9.35
N HIS A 133 -6.07 12.73 10.67
CA HIS A 133 -5.50 11.58 11.35
C HIS A 133 -6.21 10.31 10.90
N ASN A 134 -5.47 9.26 10.56
CA ASN A 134 -6.07 7.99 10.17
C ASN A 134 -6.49 7.22 11.44
N PRO A 135 -7.79 7.13 11.77
CA PRO A 135 -8.23 6.51 13.03
C PRO A 135 -7.89 5.02 13.11
N PHE A 136 -7.68 4.36 11.97
CA PHE A 136 -7.26 2.98 11.92
C PHE A 136 -5.84 2.80 12.50
N THR A 137 -5.00 3.81 12.35
CA THR A 137 -3.66 3.83 12.91
C THR A 137 -3.68 3.76 14.44
N ASP A 138 -4.53 4.55 15.09
CA ASP A 138 -4.64 4.53 16.56
C ASP A 138 -5.09 3.17 17.07
N GLU A 139 -6.03 2.55 16.36
CA GLU A 139 -6.53 1.24 16.70
C GLU A 139 -5.45 0.16 16.53
N LEU A 140 -4.66 0.21 15.45
CA LEU A 140 -3.52 -0.68 15.24
C LEU A 140 -2.45 -0.50 16.33
N GLN A 141 -2.12 0.73 16.67
CA GLN A 141 -1.16 1.04 17.72
C GLN A 141 -1.69 0.55 19.09
N SER A 142 -2.96 0.80 19.40
CA SER A 142 -3.58 0.40 20.67
C SER A 142 -3.68 -1.12 20.81
N ARG A 143 -4.10 -1.82 19.75
CA ARG A 143 -4.31 -3.28 19.79
C ARG A 143 -3.03 -4.09 19.64
N TYR A 144 -2.12 -3.65 18.76
CA TYR A 144 -0.97 -4.44 18.34
C TYR A 144 0.36 -3.73 18.56
N GLY A 145 0.38 -2.50 19.09
CA GLY A 145 1.61 -1.73 19.31
C GLY A 145 2.39 -1.45 18.02
N ASN A 146 1.69 -1.38 16.87
CA ASN A 146 2.30 -1.34 15.54
C ASN A 146 3.27 -2.50 15.25
N SER A 147 3.08 -3.66 15.90
CA SER A 147 3.88 -4.86 15.67
C SER A 147 3.23 -5.79 14.64
N LEU A 148 4.00 -6.13 13.61
CA LEU A 148 3.65 -7.13 12.59
C LEU A 148 3.37 -8.49 13.22
N ASP A 149 4.20 -8.91 14.17
CA ASP A 149 4.11 -10.20 14.84
C ASP A 149 2.87 -10.27 15.75
N GLN A 150 2.58 -9.21 16.51
CA GLN A 150 1.35 -9.15 17.32
C GLN A 150 0.11 -9.20 16.44
N MET A 151 0.14 -8.48 15.32
CA MET A 151 -0.94 -8.50 14.33
C MET A 151 -1.11 -9.90 13.72
N ARG A 152 -0.03 -10.50 13.19
CA ARG A 152 0.00 -11.86 12.66
C ARG A 152 -0.55 -12.86 13.67
N ALA A 153 -0.09 -12.78 14.92
CA ALA A 153 -0.53 -13.66 15.99
C ALA A 153 -2.04 -13.56 16.24
N SER A 154 -2.58 -12.33 16.27
CA SER A 154 -4.01 -12.10 16.44
C SER A 154 -4.87 -12.65 15.29
N PHE A 155 -4.37 -12.64 14.05
CA PHE A 155 -5.12 -13.13 12.90
C PHE A 155 -5.00 -14.64 12.67
N THR A 156 -3.89 -15.25 13.09
CA THR A 156 -3.61 -16.68 12.90
C THR A 156 -3.89 -17.54 14.13
N GLY A 157 -4.03 -16.92 15.31
CA GLY A 157 -4.18 -17.63 16.59
C GLY A 157 -2.88 -18.27 17.11
N SER A 158 -1.74 -18.03 16.47
CA SER A 158 -0.42 -18.57 16.87
C SER A 158 0.38 -17.52 17.64
N PRO A 159 1.15 -17.90 18.68
CA PRO A 159 2.00 -16.95 19.40
C PRO A 159 3.06 -16.34 18.46
N PRO A 160 3.40 -15.05 18.63
CA PRO A 160 4.41 -14.40 17.79
C PRO A 160 5.77 -15.09 17.93
N PRO A 161 6.53 -15.29 16.85
CA PRO A 161 7.93 -15.72 16.95
C PRO A 161 8.72 -14.73 17.83
N PRO A 162 9.73 -15.19 18.59
CA PRO A 162 10.61 -14.27 19.30
C PRO A 162 11.46 -13.49 18.29
N THR A 163 11.10 -12.23 18.07
CA THR A 163 11.84 -11.33 17.17
C THR A 163 12.72 -10.39 17.99
N PRO A 164 14.02 -10.22 17.66
CA PRO A 164 14.85 -9.21 18.30
C PRO A 164 14.25 -7.84 18.02
N THR A 165 13.97 -7.07 19.08
CA THR A 165 13.46 -5.69 18.97
C THR A 165 14.50 -4.82 18.29
N PRO A 166 14.34 -4.43 17.01
CA PRO A 166 15.17 -3.39 16.44
C PRO A 166 14.75 -2.08 17.10
N THR A 167 15.71 -1.20 17.39
CA THR A 167 15.35 0.15 17.85
C THR A 167 14.58 0.82 16.73
N PRO A 168 13.30 1.19 16.94
CA PRO A 168 12.44 1.67 15.87
C PRO A 168 12.96 2.99 15.33
N CYS A 169 13.21 3.02 14.03
CA CYS A 169 13.25 4.24 13.26
C CYS A 169 11.84 4.82 13.22
N ASN A 170 11.57 5.90 13.95
CA ASN A 170 10.30 6.62 13.86
C ASN A 170 10.51 8.04 13.30
N PRO A 171 10.93 8.16 12.03
CA PRO A 171 11.04 9.47 11.40
C PRO A 171 9.61 9.94 11.16
N GLY A 172 9.29 11.13 11.66
CA GLY A 172 8.00 11.75 11.31
C GLY A 172 7.86 11.80 9.78
N LEU A 173 6.64 11.61 9.28
CA LEU A 173 6.33 11.56 7.84
C LEU A 173 6.89 12.76 7.04
N THR A 174 7.09 13.90 7.69
CA THR A 174 7.76 15.09 7.15
C THR A 174 9.18 14.81 6.65
N ALA A 175 9.97 14.02 7.37
CA ALA A 175 11.34 13.68 6.99
C ALA A 175 11.38 12.78 5.75
N ILE A 176 10.51 11.77 5.74
CA ILE A 176 10.33 10.84 4.61
C ILE A 176 9.90 11.63 3.35
N ARG A 177 8.92 12.52 3.48
CA ARG A 177 8.42 13.27 2.31
C ARG A 177 9.36 14.37 1.85
N SER A 178 10.07 15.03 2.75
CA SER A 178 11.13 15.97 2.36
C SER A 178 12.24 15.27 1.56
N CYS A 179 12.49 14.00 1.85
CA CYS A 179 13.37 13.17 1.03
C CYS A 179 12.77 12.92 -0.36
N GLN A 180 11.55 12.39 -0.42
CA GLN A 180 10.89 12.02 -1.67
C GLN A 180 10.62 13.23 -2.59
N GLN A 181 10.23 14.39 -2.03
CA GLN A 181 10.02 15.62 -2.79
C GLN A 181 11.31 16.15 -3.43
N ARG A 182 12.47 15.85 -2.83
CA ARG A 182 13.78 16.19 -3.38
C ARG A 182 14.34 15.09 -4.30
N GLY A 183 13.50 14.11 -4.68
CA GLY A 183 13.89 12.98 -5.53
C GLY A 183 14.70 11.90 -4.82
N GLY A 184 14.79 11.94 -3.49
CA GLY A 184 15.50 10.95 -2.69
C GLY A 184 14.65 9.73 -2.33
N GLY A 185 15.31 8.60 -2.09
CA GLY A 185 14.73 7.39 -1.52
C GLY A 185 14.93 7.37 0.00
N TRP A 186 13.86 7.14 0.76
CA TRP A 186 13.96 7.02 2.21
C TRP A 186 14.32 5.60 2.61
N ASP A 187 15.38 5.45 3.41
CA ASP A 187 15.79 4.20 4.03
C ASP A 187 15.17 4.11 5.43
N TYR A 188 14.26 3.16 5.59
CA TYR A 188 13.52 2.91 6.83
C TYR A 188 14.30 2.09 7.86
N GLU A 189 15.39 1.41 7.45
CA GLU A 189 16.29 0.71 8.36
C GLU A 189 17.27 1.69 9.01
N SER A 190 17.83 2.61 8.23
CA SER A 190 18.82 3.59 8.73
C SER A 190 18.24 4.93 9.17
N CYS A 191 16.97 5.21 8.90
CA CYS A 191 16.35 6.54 9.03
C CYS A 191 17.00 7.62 8.18
N GLN A 192 17.57 7.28 7.03
CA GLN A 192 18.29 8.24 6.21
C GLN A 192 17.61 8.46 4.87
N CYS A 193 17.67 9.71 4.42
CA CYS A 193 17.35 10.04 3.04
C CYS A 193 18.59 9.79 2.17
N SER A 194 18.45 8.97 1.15
CA SER A 194 19.46 8.73 0.13
C SER A 194 19.08 9.47 -1.16
N TYR A 195 20.08 10.00 -1.87
CA TYR A 195 19.91 10.65 -3.18
C TYR A 195 20.69 9.86 -4.22
N TYR A 196 20.06 9.60 -5.36
CA TYR A 196 20.68 8.97 -6.53
C TYR A 196 21.31 10.03 -7.45
#